data_AF-A0AA37RUU2-F1
#
_entry.id   AF-A0AA37RUU2-F1
#
_cell.length_a   1.000
_cell.length_b   1.000
_cell.length_c   1.000
_cell.angle_alpha   90.00
_cell.angle_beta   90.00
_cell.angle_gamma   90.00
#
_symmetry.space_group_name_H-M   'P 1'
#
loop_
_entity.id
_entity.type
_entity.pdbx_description
1 polymer ?
#
loop_
_entity_poly.entity_id
_entity_poly.type
_entity_poly.pdbx_seq_one_letter_code
_entity_poly.pdbx_strand_id
1 'polypeptide(L)'
;MSVDDFIDGALDYAQGHCSPKAANLAQNGNVTRLHPVPKLTLVANQEPKTRFPHVSFTFSHQAVSQLENNSKQHELAKSKLLRVLLNHFDQLPPLKQTHLLTSFAVR
;
A
#
# COMPACT_ATOMS: atom_id res chain seq x y z
N MET A 1 16.31 -29.49 -17.13
CA MET A 1 16.13 -28.05 -16.95
C MET A 1 17.50 -27.51 -16.64
N SER A 2 18.17 -26.92 -17.63
CA SER A 2 19.43 -26.20 -17.38
C SER A 2 19.13 -24.96 -16.56
N VAL A 3 20.15 -24.43 -15.88
CA VAL A 3 20.06 -23.11 -15.24
C VAL A 3 19.74 -22.03 -16.29
N ASP A 4 20.29 -22.17 -17.49
CA ASP A 4 20.01 -21.27 -18.61
C ASP A 4 18.51 -21.28 -19.01
N ASP A 5 17.88 -22.46 -19.04
CA ASP A 5 16.45 -22.59 -19.36
C ASP A 5 15.55 -21.87 -18.31
N PHE A 6 15.99 -21.84 -17.04
CA PHE A 6 15.27 -21.15 -15.96
C PHE A 6 15.42 -19.63 -16.06
N ILE A 7 16.62 -19.15 -16.40
CA ILE A 7 16.91 -17.72 -16.55
C ILE A 7 16.11 -17.14 -17.72
N ASP A 8 16.10 -17.85 -18.86
CA ASP A 8 15.35 -17.42 -20.05
C ASP A 8 13.84 -17.41 -19.78
N GLY A 9 13.32 -18.43 -19.07
CA GLY A 9 11.91 -18.47 -18.68
C GLY A 9 11.51 -17.35 -17.72
N ALA A 10 12.40 -16.93 -16.82
CA ALA A 10 12.16 -15.80 -15.93
C ALA A 10 12.20 -14.45 -16.67
N LEU A 11 13.06 -14.31 -17.67
CA LEU A 11 13.18 -13.10 -18.48
C LEU A 11 11.93 -12.89 -19.36
N ASP A 12 11.45 -13.95 -20.01
CA ASP A 12 10.21 -13.93 -20.80
C ASP A 12 8.99 -13.57 -19.92
N TYR A 13 8.94 -14.10 -18.68
CA TYR A 13 7.89 -13.77 -17.72
C TYR A 13 7.93 -12.28 -17.31
N ALA A 14 9.11 -11.73 -17.03
CA ALA A 14 9.27 -10.33 -16.66
C ALA A 14 8.88 -9.36 -17.79
N GLN A 15 9.04 -9.78 -19.05
CA GLN A 15 8.64 -9.01 -20.24
C GLN A 15 7.18 -9.20 -20.63
N GLY A 16 6.43 -10.04 -19.92
CA GLY A 16 5.02 -10.35 -20.21
C GLY A 16 4.83 -11.25 -21.44
N HIS A 17 5.90 -11.89 -21.91
CA HIS A 17 5.85 -12.87 -22.98
C HIS A 17 5.45 -14.24 -22.40
N CYS A 18 4.14 -14.47 -22.27
CA CYS A 18 3.61 -15.76 -21.86
C CYS A 18 3.67 -16.76 -23.04
N SER A 19 4.87 -17.27 -23.34
CA SER A 19 5.03 -18.38 -24.30
C SER A 19 4.91 -19.71 -23.53
N PRO A 20 3.88 -20.53 -23.78
CA PRO A 20 3.66 -21.77 -23.06
C PRO A 20 4.59 -22.86 -23.60
N LYS A 21 5.90 -22.73 -23.37
CA LYS A 21 6.90 -23.77 -23.67
C LYS A 21 7.20 -24.69 -22.49
N ALA A 22 6.19 -24.93 -21.65
CA ALA A 22 6.19 -26.00 -20.66
C ALA A 22 4.87 -26.79 -20.67
N ALA A 23 4.34 -27.07 -21.86
CA ALA A 23 3.29 -28.06 -22.06
C ALA A 23 3.91 -29.37 -22.54
N ASN A 24 4.56 -30.13 -21.65
CA ASN A 24 4.74 -31.58 -21.78
C ASN A 24 5.21 -32.18 -20.45
N LEU A 25 4.37 -32.11 -19.43
CA LEU A 25 4.30 -33.15 -18.40
C LEU A 25 2.86 -33.26 -17.89
N ALA A 26 1.97 -33.66 -18.79
CA ALA A 26 0.79 -34.38 -18.37
C ALA A 26 1.25 -35.81 -18.05
N GLN A 27 1.19 -36.21 -16.78
CA GLN A 27 0.50 -37.45 -16.41
C GLN A 27 0.31 -37.57 -14.89
N ASN A 28 -0.97 -37.47 -14.51
CA ASN A 28 -1.66 -38.24 -13.48
C ASN A 28 -1.44 -37.90 -12.00
N GLY A 29 -2.28 -36.98 -11.52
CA GLY A 29 -2.67 -36.86 -10.13
C GLY A 29 -3.78 -35.82 -9.98
N ASN A 30 -5.01 -36.28 -9.71
CA ASN A 30 -6.18 -35.45 -9.35
C ASN A 30 -5.78 -34.38 -8.30
N VAL A 31 -6.29 -33.14 -8.27
CA VAL A 31 -7.66 -32.72 -7.90
C VAL A 31 -7.73 -31.19 -8.07
N THR A 32 -8.91 -30.68 -8.46
CA THR A 32 -9.36 -29.25 -8.45
C THR A 32 -8.72 -28.27 -9.44
N ARG A 33 -9.32 -28.18 -10.64
CA ARG A 33 -9.32 -26.95 -11.44
C ARG A 33 -10.00 -25.82 -10.65
N LEU A 34 -9.21 -25.03 -9.94
CA LEU A 34 -9.66 -23.79 -9.31
C LEU A 34 -9.86 -22.73 -10.40
N HIS A 35 -11.13 -22.35 -10.57
CA HIS A 35 -11.66 -21.10 -11.12
C HIS A 35 -11.29 -20.69 -12.57
N PRO A 36 -12.28 -20.46 -13.45
CA PRO A 36 -12.04 -19.71 -14.67
C PRO A 36 -11.59 -18.30 -14.31
N VAL A 37 -10.46 -17.90 -14.91
CA VAL A 37 -9.94 -16.52 -14.93
C VAL A 37 -11.11 -15.57 -15.22
N PRO A 38 -11.39 -14.56 -14.37
CA PRO A 38 -12.42 -13.60 -14.70
C PRO A 38 -11.95 -12.85 -15.95
N LYS A 39 -12.69 -13.02 -17.05
CA LYS A 39 -12.61 -12.15 -18.22
C LYS A 39 -12.70 -10.72 -17.69
N LEU A 40 -11.65 -9.94 -17.87
CA LEU A 40 -11.66 -8.50 -17.69
C LEU A 40 -12.58 -7.90 -18.76
N THR A 41 -13.89 -8.01 -18.55
CA THR A 41 -14.85 -7.12 -19.18
C THR A 41 -14.54 -5.73 -18.66
N LEU A 42 -14.13 -4.83 -19.56
CA LEU A 42 -14.21 -3.39 -19.34
C LEU A 42 -15.67 -3.06 -19.01
N VAL A 43 -16.03 -3.12 -17.73
CA VAL A 43 -17.30 -2.60 -17.25
C VAL A 43 -17.10 -1.11 -17.04
N ALA A 44 -17.81 -0.35 -17.86
CA ALA A 44 -17.87 1.10 -17.90
C ALA A 44 -18.06 1.74 -16.50
N ASN A 45 -17.43 2.91 -16.32
CA ASN A 45 -17.79 3.97 -15.38
C ASN A 45 -18.26 3.53 -13.98
N GLN A 46 -17.41 2.84 -13.24
CA GLN A 46 -17.46 2.96 -11.78
C GLN A 46 -16.47 4.07 -11.41
N GLU A 47 -16.99 5.20 -10.92
CA GLU A 47 -16.15 6.17 -10.20
C GLU A 47 -15.29 5.37 -9.23
N PRO A 48 -13.96 5.60 -9.17
CA PRO A 48 -13.12 4.91 -8.22
C PRO A 48 -13.64 5.28 -6.84
N LYS A 49 -14.44 4.39 -6.24
CA LYS A 49 -14.88 4.47 -4.87
C LYS A 49 -13.61 4.25 -4.08
N THR A 50 -12.84 5.32 -3.86
CA THR A 50 -11.53 5.28 -3.22
C THR A 50 -11.73 4.68 -1.84
N ARG A 51 -11.48 3.39 -1.72
CA ARG A 51 -11.51 2.67 -0.45
C ARG A 51 -10.28 3.14 0.30
N PHE A 52 -10.44 4.17 1.12
CA PHE A 52 -9.39 4.54 2.05
C PHE A 52 -9.22 3.38 3.04
N PRO A 53 -8.00 2.88 3.25
CA PRO A 53 -7.76 1.86 4.26
C PRO A 53 -8.17 2.44 5.62
N HIS A 54 -9.07 1.74 6.31
CA HIS A 54 -9.46 2.12 7.66
C HIS A 54 -8.34 1.69 8.61
N VAL A 55 -7.63 2.66 9.17
CA VAL A 55 -6.53 2.44 10.11
C VAL A 55 -6.85 3.12 11.43
N SER A 56 -6.54 2.42 12.52
CA SER A 56 -6.67 2.95 13.88
C SER A 56 -5.27 3.27 14.40
N PHE A 57 -5.11 4.44 15.01
CA PHE A 57 -3.87 4.86 15.63
C PHE A 57 -4.06 4.98 17.14
N THR A 58 -3.07 4.51 17.89
CA THR A 58 -3.04 4.67 19.34
C THR A 58 -2.15 5.85 19.69
N PHE A 59 -2.69 6.78 20.47
CA PHE A 59 -1.96 7.96 20.94
C PHE A 59 -1.99 8.03 22.46
N SER A 60 -1.06 8.80 23.05
CA SER A 60 -1.14 9.13 24.47
C SER A 60 -2.37 9.99 24.76
N HIS A 61 -2.88 9.92 26.00
CA HIS A 61 -4.04 10.73 26.42
C HIS A 61 -3.79 12.24 26.20
N GLN A 62 -2.59 12.72 26.52
CA GLN A 62 -2.19 14.10 26.29
C GLN A 62 -2.25 14.48 24.79
N ALA A 63 -1.78 13.61 23.90
CA ALA A 63 -1.83 13.87 22.46
C ALA A 63 -3.27 13.93 21.94
N VAL A 64 -4.16 13.05 22.42
CA VAL A 64 -5.60 13.09 22.05
C VAL A 64 -6.24 14.39 22.52
N SER A 65 -5.94 14.83 23.75
CA SER A 65 -6.46 16.09 24.30
C SER A 65 -5.96 17.30 23.51
N GLN A 66 -4.67 17.36 23.17
CA GLN A 66 -4.12 18.42 22.32
C GLN A 66 -4.78 18.42 20.93
N LEU A 67 -4.94 17.24 20.31
CA LEU A 67 -5.59 17.13 19.00
C LEU A 67 -7.05 17.61 19.06
N GLU A 68 -7.77 17.31 20.14
CA GLU A 68 -9.14 17.78 20.33
C GLU A 68 -9.23 19.29 20.54
N ASN A 69 -8.36 19.86 21.36
CA ASN A 69 -8.34 21.30 21.62
C ASN A 69 -8.02 22.08 20.34
N ASN A 70 -7.01 21.64 19.59
CA ASN A 70 -6.65 22.26 18.30
C ASN A 70 -7.74 22.08 17.24
N SER A 71 -8.41 20.92 17.23
CA SER A 71 -9.54 20.65 16.34
C SER A 71 -10.70 21.64 16.58
N LYS A 72 -11.04 21.90 17.85
CA LYS A 72 -12.06 22.88 18.23
C LYS A 72 -11.62 24.31 17.92
N GLN A 73 -10.38 24.67 18.24
CA GLN A 73 -9.86 26.02 18.05
C GLN A 73 -9.81 26.45 16.59
N HIS A 74 -9.48 25.52 15.68
CA HIS A 74 -9.36 25.81 14.26
C HIS A 74 -10.56 25.37 13.43
N GLU A 75 -11.63 24.86 14.08
CA GLU A 75 -12.82 24.32 13.42
C GLU A 75 -12.51 23.27 12.33
N LEU A 76 -11.46 22.47 12.58
CA LEU A 76 -11.01 21.41 11.67
C LEU A 76 -11.30 20.04 12.27
N ALA A 77 -11.84 19.13 11.48
CA ALA A 77 -11.99 17.73 11.89
C ALA A 77 -10.63 17.13 12.31
N LYS A 78 -10.61 16.34 13.39
CA LYS A 78 -9.38 15.70 13.94
C LYS A 78 -8.55 14.99 12.87
N SER A 79 -9.20 14.21 12.00
CA SER A 79 -8.55 13.49 10.89
C SER A 79 -7.98 14.40 9.80
N LYS A 80 -8.61 15.57 9.56
CA LYS A 80 -8.10 16.58 8.63
C LYS A 80 -6.88 17.29 9.22
N LEU A 81 -6.96 17.68 10.49
CA LEU A 81 -5.86 18.31 11.21
C LEU A 81 -4.63 17.39 11.24
N LEU A 82 -4.80 16.10 11.54
CA LEU A 82 -3.70 15.13 11.53
C LEU A 82 -3.02 15.05 10.15
N ARG A 83 -3.80 15.01 9.06
CA ARG A 83 -3.26 15.04 7.68
C ARG A 83 -2.49 16.31 7.37
N VAL A 84 -2.97 17.47 7.84
CA VAL A 84 -2.28 18.76 7.66
C VAL A 84 -0.95 18.76 8.42
N LEU A 85 -0.93 18.28 9.66
CA LEU A 85 0.29 18.22 10.48
C LEU A 85 1.34 17.29 9.87
N LEU A 86 0.91 16.12 9.37
CA LEU A 86 1.81 15.18 8.68
C LEU A 86 2.35 15.78 7.39
N ASN A 87 1.49 16.36 6.56
CA ASN A 87 1.92 17.01 5.32
C ASN A 87 2.87 18.19 5.59
N HIS A 88 2.60 18.98 6.63
CA HIS A 88 3.51 20.05 7.04
C HIS A 88 4.86 19.49 7.47
N PHE A 89 4.88 18.42 8.28
CA PHE A 89 6.11 17.76 8.69
C PHE A 89 6.94 17.29 7.48
N ASP A 90 6.31 16.65 6.49
CA ASP A 90 6.98 16.16 5.27
C ASP A 90 7.56 17.31 4.41
N GLN A 91 6.95 18.49 4.45
CA GLN A 91 7.44 19.67 3.73
C GLN A 91 8.59 20.40 4.44
N LEU A 92 8.88 20.10 5.71
CA LEU A 92 9.99 20.72 6.42
C LEU A 92 11.34 20.21 5.88
N PRO A 93 12.41 21.05 5.89
CA PRO A 93 13.75 20.60 5.57
C PRO A 93 14.19 19.43 6.48
N PRO A 94 15.00 18.48 6.00
CA PRO A 94 15.41 17.30 6.77
C PRO A 94 15.99 17.64 8.14
N LEU A 95 16.81 18.69 8.23
CA LEU A 95 17.39 19.16 9.50
C LEU A 95 16.31 19.54 10.55
N LYS A 96 15.22 20.19 10.11
CA LYS A 96 14.12 20.59 11.01
C LYS A 96 13.27 19.38 11.42
N GLN A 97 13.06 18.43 10.51
CA GLN A 97 12.40 17.17 10.83
C GLN A 97 13.18 16.40 11.90
N THR A 98 14.50 16.25 11.73
CA THR A 98 15.36 15.59 12.72
C THR A 98 15.32 16.32 14.06
N HIS A 99 15.39 17.65 14.06
CA HIS A 99 15.28 18.43 15.29
C HIS A 99 13.93 18.19 16.01
N LEU A 100 12.81 18.19 15.27
CA LEU A 100 11.51 17.87 15.85
C LEU A 100 11.50 16.46 16.45
N LEU A 101 11.92 15.45 15.69
CA LEU A 101 11.91 14.07 16.15
C LEU A 101 12.80 13.87 17.40
N THR A 102 14.00 14.48 17.42
CA THR A 102 14.93 14.38 18.56
C THR A 102 14.44 15.13 19.79
N SER A 103 13.80 16.30 19.62
CA SER A 103 13.26 17.08 20.74
C SER A 103 12.18 16.34 21.54
N PHE A 104 11.49 15.39 20.91
CA PHE A 104 10.47 14.55 21.55
C PHE A 104 10.95 13.12 21.87
N ALA A 105 12.17 12.75 21.46
CA ALA A 105 12.74 11.41 21.67
C ALA A 105 13.34 11.19 23.07
N VAL A 106 13.37 12.21 23.94
CA VAL A 106 13.84 12.06 25.32
C VAL A 106 12.67 11.61 26.20
N ARG A 107 12.59 10.30 26.44
CA ARG A 107 11.85 9.69 27.55
C ARG A 107 12.68 8.56 28.15
#